data_AF-A0A966QNB2-F1
#
_entry.id   AF-A0A966QNB2-F1
#
_cell.length_a   1.000
_cell.length_b   1.000
_cell.length_c   1.000
_cell.angle_alpha   90.00
_cell.angle_beta   90.00
_cell.angle_gamma   90.00
#
_symmetry.space_group_name_H-M   'P 1'
#
loop_
_entity.id
_entity.type
_entity.pdbx_description
1 polymer ?
#
loop_
_entity_poly.entity_id
_entity_poly.type
_entity_poly.pdbx_seq_one_letter_code
_entity_poly.pdbx_strand_id
1 'polypeptide(L)' 'MGELSYVGETGSGCLIHRETTGRYVVSHQEHPRGRAHAATLASAYATCQVFEMDLAGVQEPAAARRY' A
#
# COMPACT_ATOMS: atom_id res chain seq x y z
N MET A 1 18.16 -3.45 9.70
CA MET A 1 17.07 -3.19 8.73
C MET A 1 17.29 -4.12 7.57
N GLY A 2 16.27 -4.87 7.15
CA GLY A 2 16.38 -5.76 5.99
C GLY A 2 16.61 -4.95 4.71
N GLU A 3 17.41 -5.49 3.79
CA GLU A 3 17.59 -4.87 2.48
C GLU A 3 16.26 -4.88 1.73
N LEU A 4 15.90 -3.72 1.17
CA LEU A 4 14.68 -3.55 0.40
C LEU A 4 15.06 -3.45 -1.08
N SER A 5 14.65 -4.44 -1.87
CA SER A 5 14.79 -4.39 -3.32
C SER A 5 13.55 -3.75 -3.93
N TYR A 6 13.72 -2.76 -4.80
CA TYR A 6 12.61 -2.18 -5.55
C TYR A 6 11.99 -3.22 -6.50
N VAL A 7 10.65 -3.33 -6.48
CA VAL A 7 9.90 -4.26 -7.34
C VAL A 7 9.16 -3.51 -8.43
N GLY A 8 8.52 -2.40 -8.07
CA GLY A 8 7.72 -1.59 -9.00
C GLY A 8 6.93 -0.50 -8.30
N GLU A 9 6.24 0.31 -9.09
CA GLU A 9 5.35 1.37 -8.62
C GLU A 9 3.99 1.30 -9.32
N THR A 10 2.96 1.85 -8.67
CA THR A 10 1.73 2.24 -9.34
C THR A 10 1.84 3.68 -9.82
N GLY A 11 1.11 4.04 -10.88
CA GLY A 11 1.18 5.36 -11.51
C GLY A 11 0.82 6.55 -10.60
N SER A 12 0.33 6.30 -9.39
CA SER A 12 -0.03 7.31 -8.39
C SER A 12 1.07 7.54 -7.33
N GLY A 13 2.23 6.89 -7.43
CA GLY A 13 3.34 7.06 -6.48
C GLY A 13 3.34 6.05 -5.32
N CYS A 14 2.58 4.95 -5.44
CA CYS A 14 2.68 3.81 -4.53
C CYS A 14 3.87 2.93 -4.93
N LEU A 15 4.88 2.84 -4.07
CA LEU A 15 6.09 2.06 -4.28
C LEU A 15 5.99 0.69 -3.59
N ILE A 16 6.38 -0.36 -4.30
CA ILE A 16 6.44 -1.73 -3.80
C ILE A 16 7.91 -2.16 -3.74
N HIS A 17 8.32 -2.58 -2.55
CA HIS A 17 9.64 -3.14 -2.28
C HIS A 17 9.49 -4.59 -1.83
N ARG A 18 10.53 -5.40 -2.03
CA ARG A 18 10.64 -6.76 -1.52
C ARG A 18 11.72 -6.81 -0.45
N GLU A 19 11.37 -7.38 0.69
CA GLU A 19 12.31 -7.71 1.76
C GLU A 19 13.05 -9.00 1.42
N THR A 20 14.29 -9.13 1.88
CA THR A 20 15.09 -10.37 1.76
C THR A 20 14.39 -11.60 2.35
N THR A 21 13.48 -11.40 3.31
CA THR A 21 12.66 -12.46 3.92
C THR A 21 11.53 -12.97 3.01
N GLY A 22 11.36 -12.37 1.82
CA GLY A 22 10.33 -12.73 0.85
C GLY A 22 9.01 -11.99 1.00
N ARG A 23 8.89 -11.09 1.99
CA ARG A 23 7.73 -10.22 2.17
C ARG A 23 7.83 -8.97 1.28
N TYR A 24 6.71 -8.30 1.11
CA TYR A 24 6.62 -7.05 0.35
C TYR A 24 6.30 -5.89 1.28
N VAL A 25 6.87 -4.73 1.00
CA VAL A 25 6.62 -3.49 1.71
C VAL A 25 6.08 -2.49 0.70
N VAL A 26 4.90 -1.99 1.00
CA VAL A 26 4.21 -0.95 0.25
C VAL A 26 4.41 0.38 0.95
N SER A 27 4.76 1.42 0.22
CA SER A 27 4.95 2.77 0.74
C SER A 27 4.52 3.82 -0.27
N HIS A 28 3.87 4.90 0.17
CA HIS A 28 3.51 6.00 -0.73
C HIS A 28 4.53 7.14 -0.65
N GLN A 29 4.88 7.74 -1.80
CA GLN A 29 5.83 8.87 -1.82
C GLN A 29 5.30 10.09 -1.05
N GLU A 30 4.01 10.40 -1.19
CA GLU A 30 3.38 11.54 -0.51
C GLU A 30 3.04 11.26 0.97
N HIS A 31 2.99 9.98 1.36
CA HIS A 31 2.76 9.56 2.74
C HIS A 31 3.88 8.64 3.23
N PRO A 32 5.07 9.17 3.55
CA PRO A 32 6.23 8.37 3.95
C PRO A 32 6.03 7.61 5.27
N ARG A 33 5.01 7.96 6.07
CA ARG A 33 4.60 7.23 7.28
C ARG A 33 3.62 6.09 7.01
N GLY A 34 2.95 6.09 5.85
CA GLY A 34 2.06 5.02 5.41
C GLY A 34 2.87 3.88 4.79
N ARG A 35 3.38 2.98 5.62
CA ARG A 35 3.97 1.71 5.16
C ARG A 35 3.10 0.55 5.56
N ALA A 36 2.87 -0.38 4.63
CA ALA A 36 2.15 -1.61 4.88
C ALA A 36 2.97 -2.81 4.41
N HIS A 37 2.90 -3.91 5.16
CA HIS A 37 3.53 -5.16 4.76
C HIS A 37 2.50 -6.08 4.08
N ALA A 38 2.93 -6.76 3.03
CA ALA A 38 2.14 -7.72 2.28
C ALA A 38 2.92 -9.04 2.13
N ALA A 39 2.22 -10.16 2.28
CA ALA A 39 2.83 -11.49 2.16
C ALA A 39 3.14 -11.87 0.70
N THR A 40 2.40 -11.31 -0.25
CA THR A 40 2.54 -11.61 -1.68
C THR A 40 2.53 -10.34 -2.52
N LEU A 41 3.05 -10.42 -3.75
CA LEU A 41 3.04 -9.30 -4.69
C LEU A 41 1.60 -8.88 -5.04
N ALA A 42 0.69 -9.83 -5.23
CA ALA A 42 -0.71 -9.54 -5.49
C ALA A 42 -1.36 -8.75 -4.34
N SER A 43 -1.08 -9.16 -3.09
CA SER A 43 -1.53 -8.41 -1.91
C SER A 43 -0.89 -7.02 -1.84
N ALA A 44 0.36 -6.85 -2.27
CA ALA A 44 1.01 -5.54 -2.32
C ALA A 44 0.31 -4.58 -3.29
N TYR A 45 -0.05 -5.06 -4.49
CA TYR A 45 -0.83 -4.28 -5.45
C TYR A 45 -2.24 -3.95 -4.93
N ALA A 46 -2.92 -4.91 -4.30
CA ALA A 46 -4.22 -4.65 -3.69
C ALA A 46 -4.15 -3.58 -2.59
N THR A 47 -3.09 -3.62 -1.77
CA THR A 47 -2.82 -2.59 -0.75
C THR A 47 -2.59 -1.22 -1.38
N CYS A 48 -1.84 -1.13 -2.48
CA CYS A 48 -1.70 0.14 -3.21
C CYS A 48 -3.05 0.69 -3.66
N GLN A 49 -3.92 -0.13 -4.24
CA GLN A 49 -5.25 0.32 -4.67
C GLN A 49 -6.09 0.86 -3.51
N VAL A 50 -6.04 0.21 -2.33
CA VAL A 50 -6.74 0.70 -1.13
C VAL A 50 -6.16 2.04 -0.66
N PHE A 51 -4.82 2.18 -0.65
CA PHE A 51 -4.18 3.46 -0.33
C PHE A 51 -4.57 4.56 -1.33
N GLU A 52 -4.60 4.25 -2.63
CA GLU A 52 -4.98 5.19 -3.68
C GLU A 52 -6.44 5.64 -3.53
N MET A 53 -7.35 4.74 -3.17
CA MET A 53 -8.75 5.08 -2.88
C MET A 53 -8.92 5.97 -1.64
N ASP A 54 -8.15 5.70 -0.57
CA ASP A 54 -8.14 6.52 0.66
C ASP A 54 -7.62 7.94 0.37
N LEU A 55 -6.50 8.04 -0.35
CA LEU A 55 -5.90 9.30 -0.82
C LEU A 55 -6.84 10.11 -1.72
N ALA A 56 -7.57 9.43 -2.61
CA ALA A 56 -8.55 10.07 -3.48
C ALA A 56 -9.79 10.56 -2.74
N GLY A 57 -9.88 10.38 -1.41
CA GLY A 57 -11.07 10.71 -0.63
C GLY A 57 -12.27 9.84 -0.99
N VAL A 58 -12.05 8.72 -1.68
CA VAL A 58 -13.06 7.70 -1.99
C VAL A 58 -13.14 6.72 -0.82
N GLN A 59 -13.12 7.25 0.39
CA GLN A 59 -13.61 6.55 1.57
C GLN A 59 -15.10 6.90 1.66
N GLU A 60 -15.97 6.08 1.08
CA GLU A 60 -17.36 6.06 1.56
C GLU A 60 -17.30 5.86 3.08
N PRO A 61 -17.95 6.72 3.89
CA PRO A 61 -17.92 6.56 5.33
C PRO A 61 -18.49 5.17 5.66
N ALA A 62 -17.63 4.29 6.15
CA ALA A 62 -18.02 3.02 6.75
C ALA A 62 -18.79 3.30 8.05
N ALA A 63 -20.03 3.77 7.92
CA ALA A 63 -21.02 3.87 8.97
C ALA A 63 -22.42 4.02 8.35
N ALA A 64 -22.84 3.03 7.57
CA ALA A 64 -24.25 2.73 7.49
C ALA A 64 -24.68 2.07 8.82
N ARG A 65 -25.32 2.83 9.71
CA ARG A 65 -26.36 2.25 10.58
C ARG A 65 -27.32 3.33 11.06
N ARG A 66 -28.47 3.38 10.37
CA ARG A 66 -29.73 3.88 10.88
C ARG A 66 -30.00 3.28 12.26
N TYR A 67 -30.29 4.14 13.22
CA TYR A 67 -31.23 3.90 14.32
C TYR A 67 -31.91 5.23 14.63
#